data_AF-A0AAV2S9H0-F1
#
_entry.id   AF-A0AAV2S9H0-F1
#
_cell.length_a   1.000
_cell.length_b   1.000
_cell.length_c   1.000
_cell.angle_alpha   90.00
_cell.angle_beta   90.00
_cell.angle_gamma   90.00
#
_symmetry.space_group_name_H-M   'P 1'
#
loop_
_entity.id
_entity.type
_entity.pdbx_description
1 polymer ?
#
loop_
_entity_poly.entity_id
_entity_poly.type
_entity_poly.pdbx_seq_one_letter_code
_entity_poly.pdbx_strand_id
1 'polypeptide(L)'
;IWFLFRPMMLADDDGIIKKLQWNCPNLRLARLDPQVALTGTPLEHIHLFVTGISKWPAAHLSDMLRLGLLFKYGGWYTDSDTICIRDVSVLENMFALGAQNK
;
A
#
# COMPACT_ATOMS: atom_id res chain seq x y z
N ILE A 1 3.53 -12.05 -2.47
CA ILE A 1 3.08 -10.64 -2.63
C ILE A 1 2.22 -10.30 -1.43
N TRP A 2 2.43 -9.16 -0.77
CA TRP A 2 1.58 -8.71 0.34
C TRP A 2 0.58 -7.69 -0.17
N PHE A 3 -0.71 -7.93 0.07
CA PHE A 3 -1.77 -6.96 -0.12
C PHE A 3 -2.17 -6.42 1.25
N LEU A 4 -1.77 -5.19 1.51
CA LEU A 4 -1.99 -4.52 2.79
C LEU A 4 -3.25 -3.68 2.72
N PHE A 5 -4.18 -3.90 3.64
CA PHE A 5 -5.48 -3.23 3.63
C PHE A 5 -5.89 -2.72 5.00
N ARG A 6 -6.74 -1.69 5.03
CA ARG A 6 -7.43 -1.27 6.26
C ARG A 6 -8.81 -1.94 6.34
N PRO A 7 -9.22 -2.48 7.51
CA PRO A 7 -10.45 -3.28 7.61
C PRO A 7 -11.72 -2.52 7.25
N MET A 8 -11.73 -1.20 7.49
CA MET A 8 -12.89 -0.36 7.17
C MET A 8 -13.15 -0.24 5.66
N MET A 9 -12.19 -0.69 4.82
CA MET A 9 -12.24 -0.57 3.36
C MET A 9 -12.58 -1.88 2.64
N LEU A 10 -12.67 -3.02 3.36
CA LEU A 10 -12.92 -4.33 2.75
C LEU A 10 -14.20 -4.93 3.30
N ALA A 11 -15.28 -4.83 2.53
CA ALA A 11 -16.45 -5.67 2.70
C ALA A 11 -16.10 -7.09 2.18
N ASP A 12 -16.32 -8.10 3.01
CA ASP A 12 -16.16 -9.53 2.66
C ASP A 12 -17.52 -10.25 2.64
N ASP A 13 -18.60 -9.50 2.46
CA ASP A 13 -19.95 -10.00 2.26
C ASP A 13 -20.04 -11.03 1.12
N ASP A 14 -19.30 -10.79 0.03
CA ASP A 14 -19.25 -11.69 -1.13
C ASP A 14 -18.17 -12.78 -1.05
N GLY A 15 -17.49 -12.91 0.10
CA GLY A 15 -16.42 -13.88 0.33
C GLY A 15 -15.19 -13.66 -0.56
N ILE A 16 -14.92 -12.41 -0.93
CA ILE A 16 -13.80 -12.01 -1.80
C ILE A 16 -12.45 -12.42 -1.21
N ILE A 17 -12.28 -12.36 0.11
CA ILE A 17 -11.05 -12.76 0.80
C ILE A 17 -10.77 -14.24 0.55
N LYS A 18 -11.78 -15.10 0.73
CA LYS A 18 -11.67 -16.55 0.48
C LYS A 18 -11.36 -16.84 -0.99
N LYS A 19 -12.03 -16.14 -1.91
CA LYS A 19 -11.79 -16.29 -3.36
C LYS A 19 -10.36 -15.90 -3.73
N LEU A 20 -9.83 -14.81 -3.17
CA LEU A 20 -8.44 -14.39 -3.41
C LEU A 20 -7.45 -15.38 -2.83
N GLN A 21 -7.66 -15.85 -1.60
CA GLN A 21 -6.79 -16.84 -0.97
C GLN A 21 -6.75 -18.16 -1.76
N TRP A 22 -7.89 -18.59 -2.30
CA TRP A 22 -7.98 -19.82 -3.09
C TRP A 22 -7.32 -19.71 -4.47
N ASN A 23 -7.60 -18.63 -5.19
CA ASN A 23 -7.13 -18.47 -6.58
C ASN A 23 -5.73 -17.87 -6.68
N CYS A 24 -5.24 -17.21 -5.63
CA CYS A 24 -3.95 -16.52 -5.63
C CYS A 24 -3.11 -16.99 -4.42
N PRO A 25 -2.54 -18.21 -4.45
CA PRO A 25 -1.82 -18.77 -3.30
C PRO A 25 -0.57 -17.98 -2.89
N ASN A 26 -0.01 -17.17 -3.82
CA ASN A 26 1.13 -16.29 -3.57
C ASN A 26 0.73 -14.90 -3.04
N LEU A 27 -0.58 -14.63 -2.90
CA LEU A 27 -1.12 -13.38 -2.38
C LEU A 27 -1.40 -13.52 -0.87
N ARG A 28 -0.67 -12.74 -0.07
CA ARG A 28 -0.84 -12.68 1.38
C ARG A 28 -1.62 -11.43 1.73
N LEU A 29 -2.80 -11.61 2.31
CA LEU A 29 -3.64 -10.51 2.78
C LEU A 29 -3.23 -10.17 4.22
N ALA A 30 -2.94 -8.90 4.51
CA ALA A 30 -2.66 -8.48 5.87
C ALA A 30 -3.29 -7.12 6.20
N ARG A 31 -3.76 -7.03 7.44
CA ARG A 31 -4.28 -5.78 7.99
C ARG A 31 -3.13 -4.82 8.23
N LEU A 32 -3.31 -3.58 7.80
CA LEU A 32 -2.36 -2.50 8.02
C LEU A 32 -2.86 -1.57 9.14
N ASP A 33 -2.03 -1.44 10.18
CA ASP A 33 -2.19 -0.42 11.21
C ASP A 33 -1.25 0.76 10.87
N PRO A 34 -1.79 1.96 10.59
CA PRO A 34 -0.97 3.11 10.24
C PRO A 34 0.05 3.52 11.30
N GLN A 35 -0.31 3.42 12.59
CA GLN A 35 0.60 3.77 13.67
C GLN A 35 1.81 2.83 13.65
N VAL A 36 1.55 1.51 13.59
CA VAL A 36 2.61 0.49 13.51
C VAL A 36 3.45 0.66 12.25
N ALA A 37 2.81 0.93 11.11
CA ALA A 37 3.48 1.12 9.83
C ALA A 37 4.41 2.33 9.84
N LEU A 38 4.05 3.41 10.54
CA LEU A 38 4.79 4.67 10.52
C LEU A 38 5.72 4.89 11.71
N THR A 39 5.61 4.14 12.81
CA THR A 39 6.49 4.29 13.98
C THR A 39 7.97 4.09 13.63
N GLY A 40 8.85 5.00 14.04
CA GLY A 40 10.28 4.99 13.70
C GLY A 40 10.59 5.45 12.27
N THR A 41 9.60 5.97 11.54
CA THR A 41 9.82 6.66 10.26
C THR A 41 9.76 8.18 10.47
N PRO A 42 10.32 9.00 9.55
CA PRO A 42 10.15 10.45 9.58
C PRO A 42 8.68 10.92 9.54
N LEU A 43 7.73 10.03 9.20
CA LEU A 43 6.31 10.32 9.07
C LEU A 43 5.49 9.98 10.32
N GLU A 44 6.11 9.43 11.38
CA GLU A 44 5.44 8.90 12.57
C GLU A 44 4.42 9.88 13.18
N HIS A 45 4.79 11.14 13.37
CA HIS A 45 3.94 12.11 14.05
C HIS A 45 3.05 12.93 13.11
N ILE A 46 3.18 12.74 11.79
CA ILE A 46 2.51 13.57 10.79
C ILE A 46 1.13 13.00 10.43
N HIS A 47 0.95 11.67 10.51
CA HIS A 47 -0.22 11.02 9.93
C HIS A 47 -1.53 11.39 10.61
N LEU A 48 -1.51 11.55 11.94
CA LEU A 48 -2.68 11.99 12.72
C LEU A 48 -3.14 13.38 12.30
N PHE A 49 -2.21 14.31 12.09
CA PHE A 49 -2.51 15.67 11.65
C PHE A 49 -3.13 15.68 10.24
N VAL A 50 -2.51 14.97 9.29
CA VAL A 50 -2.94 14.95 7.89
C VAL A 50 -4.31 14.32 7.70
N THR A 51 -4.64 13.28 8.47
CA THR A 51 -5.96 12.63 8.39
C THR A 51 -7.12 13.49 8.91
N GLY A 52 -6.86 14.47 9.77
CA GLY A 52 -7.90 15.31 10.39
C GLY A 52 -8.27 16.57 9.62
N ILE A 53 -7.38 17.07 8.75
CA ILE A 53 -7.54 18.39 8.11
C ILE A 53 -7.66 18.34 6.58
N SER A 54 -7.24 17.22 5.97
CA SER A 54 -7.18 17.12 4.51
C SER A 54 -8.57 16.91 3.91
N LYS A 55 -8.79 17.45 2.70
CA LYS A 55 -9.92 17.08 1.84
C LYS A 55 -9.80 15.65 1.31
N TRP A 56 -8.59 15.09 1.30
CA TRP A 56 -8.25 13.77 0.73
C TRP A 56 -7.46 12.91 1.74
N PRO A 57 -8.03 12.63 2.93
CA PRO A 57 -7.29 11.97 4.00
C PRO A 57 -6.87 10.54 3.66
N ALA A 58 -7.67 9.81 2.88
CA ALA A 58 -7.34 8.46 2.44
C ALA A 58 -6.15 8.43 1.46
N ALA A 59 -6.14 9.35 0.47
CA ALA A 59 -5.05 9.46 -0.50
C ALA A 59 -3.74 9.84 0.18
N HIS A 60 -3.75 10.88 1.01
CA HIS A 60 -2.55 11.29 1.74
C HIS A 60 -2.05 10.20 2.69
N LEU A 61 -2.94 9.50 3.37
CA LEU A 61 -2.53 8.38 4.21
C LEU A 61 -1.91 7.26 3.38
N SER A 62 -2.46 6.96 2.19
CA SER A 62 -1.87 5.98 1.26
C SER A 62 -0.45 6.39 0.86
N ASP A 63 -0.23 7.66 0.53
CA ASP A 63 1.11 8.20 0.21
C ASP A 63 2.09 8.01 1.37
N MET A 64 1.65 8.34 2.59
CA MET A 64 2.47 8.19 3.78
C MET A 64 2.80 6.72 4.06
N LEU A 65 1.83 5.82 3.94
CA LEU A 65 2.02 4.39 4.19
C LEU A 65 2.96 3.76 3.17
N ARG A 66 2.81 4.09 1.88
CA ARG A 66 3.72 3.68 0.83
C ARG A 66 5.17 4.06 1.17
N LEU A 67 5.40 5.33 1.50
CA LEU A 67 6.73 5.83 1.82
C LEU A 67 7.29 5.21 3.11
N GLY A 68 6.47 5.11 4.16
CA GLY A 68 6.89 4.54 5.45
C GLY A 68 7.24 3.06 5.37
N LEU A 69 6.49 2.28 4.58
CA LEU A 69 6.76 0.86 4.37
C LEU A 69 8.04 0.64 3.56
N LEU A 70 8.23 1.41 2.48
CA LEU A 70 9.48 1.36 1.69
C LEU A 70 10.68 1.80 2.52
N PHE A 71 10.53 2.81 3.39
CA PHE A 71 11.59 3.24 4.29
C PHE A 71 12.02 2.12 5.25
N LYS A 72 11.07 1.38 5.82
CA LYS A 72 11.35 0.32 6.80
C LYS A 72 11.87 -0.98 6.20
N TYR A 73 11.27 -1.40 5.10
CA TYR A 73 11.43 -2.76 4.58
C TYR A 73 12.08 -2.80 3.19
N GLY A 74 12.26 -1.65 2.55
CA GLY A 74 12.66 -1.59 1.14
C GLY A 74 11.64 -2.31 0.24
N GLY A 75 12.14 -2.88 -0.84
CA GLY A 75 11.34 -3.68 -1.78
C GLY A 75 10.56 -2.82 -2.78
N TRP A 76 9.41 -3.33 -3.20
CA TRP A 76 8.60 -2.77 -4.27
C TRP A 76 7.16 -2.53 -3.80
N TYR A 77 6.61 -1.38 -4.19
CA TYR A 77 5.23 -0.99 -3.94
C TYR A 77 4.53 -0.69 -5.26
N THR A 78 3.24 -1.02 -5.35
CA THR A 78 2.38 -0.68 -6.47
C THR A 78 0.97 -0.36 -5.98
N ASP A 79 0.27 0.54 -6.69
CA ASP A 79 -1.13 0.87 -6.37
C ASP A 79 -2.05 -0.31 -6.73
N SER A 80 -3.18 -0.45 -6.04
CA SER A 80 -4.09 -1.60 -6.25
C SER A 80 -4.77 -1.64 -7.62
N ASP A 81 -4.78 -0.53 -8.35
CA ASP A 81 -5.35 -0.36 -9.69
C ASP A 81 -4.30 -0.43 -10.81
N THR A 82 -3.08 -0.89 -10.47
CA THR A 82 -2.00 -1.06 -11.45
C THR A 82 -1.93 -2.50 -11.98
N ILE A 83 -1.59 -2.62 -13.27
CA ILE A 83 -1.34 -3.91 -13.91
C ILE A 83 0.17 -4.04 -14.15
N CYS A 84 0.77 -5.08 -13.58
CA CYS A 84 2.17 -5.40 -13.80
C CYS A 84 2.33 -6.19 -15.11
N ILE A 85 2.94 -5.59 -16.14
CA ILE A 85 3.06 -6.17 -17.48
C ILE A 85 4.34 -7.03 -17.64
N ARG A 86 5.38 -6.72 -16.87
CA ARG A 86 6.69 -7.37 -16.95
C ARG A 86 7.18 -7.74 -15.56
N ASP A 87 8.05 -8.74 -15.50
CA ASP A 87 8.68 -9.12 -14.25
C ASP A 87 9.53 -7.95 -13.69
N VAL A 88 9.27 -7.62 -12.43
CA VAL A 88 9.94 -6.56 -11.67
C VAL A 88 10.98 -7.12 -10.70
N SER A 89 11.13 -8.45 -10.62
CA SER A 89 12.07 -9.11 -9.70
C SER A 89 13.53 -8.74 -9.96
N VAL A 90 13.85 -8.31 -11.19
CA VAL A 90 15.19 -7.89 -11.62
C VAL A 90 15.52 -6.43 -11.29
N LEU A 91 14.56 -5.67 -10.76
CA LEU A 91 14.77 -4.26 -10.45
C LEU A 91 15.43 -4.11 -9.08
N GLU A 92 16.52 -3.34 -9.06
CA GLU A 92 17.20 -2.93 -7.84
C GLU A 92 17.35 -1.41 -7.82
N ASN A 93 17.03 -0.78 -6.68
CA ASN A 93 17.23 0.65 -6.43
C ASN A 93 16.68 1.60 -7.53
N MET A 94 15.49 1.30 -8.07
CA MET A 94 14.82 2.15 -9.06
C MET A 94 13.66 2.94 -8.46
N PHE A 95 13.49 4.18 -8.93
CA PHE A 95 12.24 4.92 -8.86
C PHE A 95 11.76 5.20 -10.29
N ALA A 96 10.52 4.84 -10.60
CA ALA A 96 9.92 5.16 -11.89
C ALA A 96 8.88 6.27 -11.70
N LEU A 97 9.03 7.36 -12.44
CA LEU A 97 8.01 8.40 -12.56
C LEU A 97 7.17 8.06 -13.79
N GLY A 98 5.86 7.90 -13.60
CA GLY A 98 4.93 7.66 -14.71
C GLY A 98 4.98 8.83 -15.70
N ALA A 99 5.45 8.57 -16.92
CA ALA A 99 5.33 9.52 -18.02
C ALA A 99 3.86 9.58 -18.43
N GLN A 100 3.15 10.62 -17.99
CA GLN A 100 1.86 10.94 -18.56
C GLN A 100 2.12 11.66 -19.88
N ASN A 101 1.89 10.95 -20.99
CA ASN A 101 1.76 11.63 -22.28
C ASN A 101 0.51 12.52 -22.19
N LYS A 102 0.73 13.83 -22.27
CA LYS A 102 -0.33 14.84 -22.38
C LYS A 102 -1.10 14.68 -23.68
#